data_AF-A0A059WSM9-F1
#
_entry.id   AF-A0A059WSM9-F1
#
_cell.length_a   1.000
_cell.length_b   1.000
_cell.length_c   1.000
_cell.angle_alpha   90.00
_cell.angle_beta   90.00
_cell.angle_gamma   90.00
#
_symmetry.space_group_name_H-M   'P 1'
#
loop_
_entity.id
_entity.type
_entity.pdbx_description
1 polymer ?
#
loop_
_entity_poly.entity_id
_entity_poly.type
_entity_poly.pdbx_seq_one_letter_code
_entity_poly.pdbx_strand_id
1 'polypeptide(L)'
;MRICRIAIIISVLVVNAFAQDPLTTLPKAYKLQFENEWVKVVRVHYAPHEKLPAHEHTPMASAYVYLTDGGPVVFNHVDKDYGAVTRPATKAGSFRVYRGIQEHHEVENKSDLASDFLRVEFKTDPVDEKTLRGKFFREEYPAGENFQKVQFENEQIRITRLVCAPGKKLDVDTSSGKPALVIALSSAQLKVGQSKGGSKKVKLDLG
;
A
#
# COMPACT_ATOMS: atom_id res chain seq x y z
N MET A 1 3.24 47.37 -54.83
CA MET A 1 3.28 47.05 -53.39
C MET A 1 3.02 45.54 -53.23
N ARG A 2 4.02 44.75 -52.83
CA ARG A 2 3.90 43.29 -52.68
C ARG A 2 3.60 42.98 -51.21
N ILE A 3 2.40 42.46 -50.93
CA ILE A 3 1.99 42.07 -49.57
C ILE A 3 2.55 40.67 -49.29
N CYS A 4 3.52 40.60 -48.38
CA CYS A 4 4.10 39.36 -47.90
C CYS A 4 3.12 38.68 -46.95
N ARG A 5 2.56 37.53 -47.33
CA ARG A 5 1.71 36.72 -46.44
C ARG A 5 2.61 35.82 -45.60
N ILE A 6 2.84 36.21 -44.35
CA ILE A 6 3.49 35.36 -43.35
C ILE A 6 2.41 34.43 -42.80
N ALA A 7 2.47 33.14 -43.15
CA ALA A 7 1.65 32.12 -42.53
C ALA A 7 2.22 31.81 -41.14
N ILE A 8 1.47 32.16 -40.08
CA ILE A 8 1.81 31.78 -38.71
C ILE A 8 1.28 30.35 -38.50
N ILE A 9 2.19 29.39 -38.46
CA ILE A 9 1.89 28.01 -38.08
C ILE A 9 1.94 27.96 -36.55
N ILE A 10 0.77 27.92 -35.91
CA ILE A 10 0.63 27.66 -34.47
C ILE A 10 0.75 26.15 -34.29
N SER A 11 1.95 25.68 -33.93
CA SER A 11 2.17 24.29 -33.54
C SER A 11 1.68 24.09 -32.11
N VAL A 12 0.54 23.44 -31.92
CA VAL A 12 0.07 23.01 -30.60
C VAL A 12 0.97 21.86 -30.14
N LEU A 13 1.87 22.15 -29.19
CA LEU A 13 2.62 21.12 -28.47
C LEU A 13 1.63 20.37 -27.58
N VAL A 14 1.20 19.19 -28.03
CA VAL A 14 0.52 18.22 -27.17
C VAL A 14 1.57 17.69 -26.21
N VAL A 15 1.61 18.26 -25.01
CA VAL A 15 2.42 17.74 -23.91
C VAL A 15 1.76 16.42 -23.51
N ASN A 16 2.36 15.29 -23.89
CA ASN A 16 2.01 14.02 -23.29
C ASN A 16 2.30 14.16 -21.80
N ALA A 17 1.24 14.26 -20.99
CA ALA A 17 1.37 14.22 -19.55
C ALA A 17 1.86 12.81 -19.20
N PHE A 18 3.17 12.66 -18.96
CA PHE A 18 3.68 11.49 -18.27
C PHE A 18 2.87 11.35 -16.99
N ALA A 19 2.22 10.20 -16.81
CA ALA A 19 1.41 9.97 -15.65
C ALA A 19 2.25 10.19 -14.38
N GLN A 20 1.67 10.94 -13.46
CA GLN A 20 2.45 11.63 -12.43
C GLN A 20 2.51 10.78 -11.15
N ASP A 21 3.65 10.81 -10.46
CA ASP A 21 3.79 10.16 -9.14
C ASP A 21 2.80 10.81 -8.15
N PRO A 22 1.82 10.04 -7.65
CA PRO A 22 0.76 10.58 -6.81
C PRO A 22 1.26 11.03 -5.43
N LEU A 23 2.46 10.65 -5.01
CA LEU A 23 3.10 11.25 -3.82
C LEU A 23 3.34 12.75 -3.99
N THR A 24 3.54 13.20 -5.23
CA THR A 24 3.77 14.61 -5.56
C THR A 24 2.47 15.31 -5.92
N THR A 25 1.62 14.66 -6.71
CA THR A 25 0.47 15.32 -7.34
C THR A 25 -0.83 15.14 -6.57
N LEU A 26 -0.92 14.12 -5.73
CA LEU A 26 -2.08 13.79 -4.90
C LEU A 26 -1.69 13.58 -3.41
N PRO A 27 -0.94 14.51 -2.78
CA PRO A 27 -0.35 14.31 -1.45
C PRO A 27 -1.38 14.20 -0.30
N LYS A 28 -2.63 14.57 -0.55
CA LYS A 28 -3.74 14.33 0.40
C LYS A 28 -4.16 12.86 0.43
N ALA A 29 -4.14 12.20 -0.71
CA ALA A 29 -4.51 10.80 -0.85
C ALA A 29 -3.32 9.86 -0.64
N TYR A 30 -2.09 10.29 -0.99
CA TYR A 30 -0.90 9.46 -0.93
C TYR A 30 0.21 10.10 -0.12
N LYS A 31 0.63 9.42 0.94
CA LYS A 31 1.68 9.93 1.84
C LYS A 31 2.72 8.86 2.13
N LEU A 32 3.98 9.15 1.80
CA LEU A 32 5.12 8.30 2.17
C LEU A 32 5.22 8.22 3.70
N GLN A 33 5.27 6.99 4.23
CA GLN A 33 5.43 6.72 5.66
C GLN A 33 6.85 6.26 5.99
N PHE A 34 7.43 5.44 5.11
CA PHE A 34 8.73 4.83 5.30
C PHE A 34 9.27 4.33 3.97
N GLU A 35 10.58 4.43 3.78
CA GLU A 35 11.27 3.80 2.66
C GLU A 35 12.70 3.41 3.06
N ASN A 36 13.14 2.24 2.60
CA ASN A 36 14.53 1.79 2.67
C ASN A 36 14.89 0.99 1.40
N GLU A 37 16.00 0.25 1.43
CA GLU A 37 16.41 -0.60 0.30
C GLU A 37 15.47 -1.78 0.01
N TRP A 38 14.65 -2.21 0.97
CA TRP A 38 13.78 -3.39 0.84
C TRP A 38 12.34 -3.06 0.49
N VAL A 39 11.80 -1.98 1.04
CA VAL A 39 10.38 -1.63 0.94
C VAL A 39 10.14 -0.14 0.81
N LYS A 40 9.03 0.23 0.19
CA LYS A 40 8.43 1.57 0.22
C LYS A 40 7.01 1.45 0.76
N VAL A 41 6.70 2.20 1.82
CA VAL A 41 5.39 2.17 2.50
C VAL A 41 4.69 3.50 2.26
N VAL A 42 3.60 3.44 1.50
CA VAL A 42 2.73 4.59 1.20
C VAL A 42 1.41 4.38 1.93
N ARG A 43 0.99 5.36 2.73
CA ARG A 43 -0.39 5.42 3.23
C ARG A 43 -1.26 6.01 2.13
N VAL A 44 -2.35 5.30 1.84
CA VAL A 44 -3.37 5.70 0.89
C VAL A 44 -4.65 5.99 1.64
N HIS A 45 -5.26 7.13 1.35
CA HIS A 45 -6.52 7.59 1.91
C HIS A 45 -7.45 8.03 0.79
N TYR A 46 -8.63 7.44 0.72
CA TYR A 46 -9.73 7.94 -0.10
C TYR A 46 -10.88 8.37 0.82
N ALA A 47 -11.21 9.66 0.81
CA ALA A 47 -12.36 10.17 1.55
C ALA A 47 -13.68 9.60 0.99
N PRO A 48 -14.79 9.65 1.74
CA PRO A 48 -16.10 9.29 1.21
C PRO A 48 -16.41 10.07 -0.06
N HIS A 49 -16.91 9.38 -1.09
CA HIS A 49 -17.26 9.99 -2.40
C HIS A 49 -16.10 10.65 -3.15
N GLU A 50 -14.83 10.43 -2.74
CA GLU A 50 -13.68 11.05 -3.36
C GLU A 50 -13.41 10.51 -4.77
N LYS A 51 -13.03 11.43 -5.67
CA LYS A 51 -12.54 11.13 -7.02
C LYS A 51 -11.12 11.65 -7.17
N LEU A 52 -10.22 10.79 -7.63
CA LEU A 52 -8.85 11.17 -7.93
C LEU A 52 -8.63 11.12 -9.45
N PRO A 53 -7.93 12.12 -10.01
CA PRO A 53 -7.59 12.12 -11.43
C PRO A 53 -6.63 10.97 -11.77
N ALA A 54 -6.44 10.72 -13.06
CA ALA A 54 -5.58 9.66 -13.54
C ALA A 54 -4.14 9.82 -13.03
N HIS A 55 -3.58 8.76 -12.47
CA HIS A 55 -2.21 8.70 -11.97
C HIS A 55 -1.65 7.29 -12.10
N GLU A 56 -0.34 7.17 -11.91
CA GLU A 56 0.38 5.90 -12.00
C GLU A 56 1.03 5.53 -10.66
N HIS A 57 1.30 4.25 -10.51
CA HIS A 57 2.15 3.76 -9.45
C HIS A 57 3.29 2.94 -10.02
N THR A 58 4.30 2.66 -9.20
CA THR A 58 5.33 1.69 -9.57
C THR A 58 4.66 0.34 -9.86
N PRO A 59 5.16 -0.43 -10.85
CA PRO A 59 4.65 -1.77 -11.14
C PRO A 59 5.19 -2.82 -10.16
N MET A 60 5.60 -2.43 -8.94
CA MET A 60 6.18 -3.33 -7.95
C MET A 60 5.12 -4.21 -7.29
N ALA A 61 5.49 -5.45 -7.02
CA ALA A 61 4.71 -6.32 -6.17
C ALA A 61 4.49 -5.67 -4.81
N SER A 62 3.27 -5.81 -4.28
CA SER A 62 2.86 -5.05 -3.11
C SER A 62 1.92 -5.83 -2.20
N ALA A 63 2.05 -5.61 -0.90
CA ALA A 63 0.99 -5.89 0.08
C ALA A 63 0.15 -4.63 0.32
N TYR A 64 -1.18 -4.79 0.31
CA TYR A 64 -2.16 -3.76 0.62
C TYR A 64 -2.79 -4.09 1.97
N VAL A 65 -2.39 -3.40 3.03
CA VAL A 65 -2.85 -3.64 4.41
C VAL A 65 -3.97 -2.66 4.74
N TYR A 66 -5.19 -3.16 4.91
CA TYR A 66 -6.36 -2.31 5.13
C TYR A 66 -6.43 -1.86 6.59
N LEU A 67 -6.50 -0.55 6.81
CA LEU A 67 -6.52 0.07 8.14
C LEU A 67 -7.95 0.30 8.62
N THR A 68 -8.89 0.53 7.71
CA THR A 68 -10.32 0.73 7.99
C THR A 68 -11.18 -0.33 7.32
N ASP A 69 -12.40 -0.49 7.84
CA ASP A 69 -13.50 -1.02 7.05
C ASP A 69 -13.82 0.00 5.95
N GLY A 70 -14.02 -0.47 4.73
CA GLY A 70 -14.27 0.39 3.57
C GLY A 70 -15.26 -0.24 2.62
N GLY A 71 -15.98 0.59 1.87
CA GLY A 71 -16.84 0.12 0.79
C GLY A 71 -16.07 -0.18 -0.50
N PRO A 72 -16.78 -0.52 -1.59
CA PRO A 72 -16.15 -0.74 -2.89
C PRO A 72 -15.51 0.52 -3.45
N VAL A 73 -14.33 0.36 -4.07
CA VAL A 73 -13.60 1.45 -4.74
C VAL A 73 -13.42 1.10 -6.22
N VAL A 74 -13.75 2.02 -7.10
CA VAL A 74 -13.65 1.85 -8.56
C VAL A 74 -12.32 2.42 -9.04
N PHE A 75 -11.61 1.63 -9.85
CA PHE A 75 -10.38 2.03 -10.53
C PHE A 75 -10.66 2.03 -12.02
N ASN A 76 -10.66 3.19 -12.66
CA ASN A 76 -10.88 3.33 -14.10
C ASN A 76 -9.54 3.38 -14.83
N HIS A 77 -9.14 2.29 -15.48
CA HIS A 77 -7.86 2.20 -16.19
C HIS A 77 -7.96 2.89 -17.56
N VAL A 78 -7.45 4.12 -17.64
CA VAL A 78 -7.68 5.02 -18.79
C VAL A 78 -6.98 4.59 -20.08
N ASP A 79 -5.93 3.78 -19.98
CA ASP A 79 -5.14 3.31 -21.13
C ASP A 79 -5.35 1.81 -21.43
N LYS A 80 -6.46 1.22 -20.95
CA LYS A 80 -6.73 -0.22 -21.08
C LYS A 80 -8.15 -0.49 -21.58
N ASP A 81 -8.27 -1.42 -22.52
CA ASP A 81 -9.56 -1.75 -23.17
C ASP A 81 -10.58 -2.40 -22.22
N TYR A 82 -10.13 -2.96 -21.09
CA TYR A 82 -11.02 -3.57 -20.10
C TYR A 82 -11.72 -2.54 -19.19
N GLY A 83 -11.33 -1.27 -19.24
CA GLY A 83 -11.97 -0.17 -18.51
C GLY A 83 -11.94 -0.31 -16.98
N ALA A 84 -13.06 0.01 -16.34
CA ALA A 84 -13.14 0.14 -14.90
C ALA A 84 -13.21 -1.21 -14.16
N VAL A 85 -12.45 -1.32 -13.07
CA VAL A 85 -12.43 -2.46 -12.17
C VAL A 85 -12.81 -2.02 -10.75
N THR A 86 -13.88 -2.63 -10.21
CA THR A 86 -14.29 -2.39 -8.82
C THR A 86 -13.54 -3.33 -7.87
N ARG A 87 -12.83 -2.76 -6.91
CA ARG A 87 -12.32 -3.50 -5.74
C ARG A 87 -13.47 -3.64 -4.74
N PRO A 88 -13.70 -4.85 -4.19
CA PRO A 88 -14.77 -5.06 -3.21
C PRO A 88 -14.46 -4.36 -1.89
N ALA A 89 -15.48 -4.27 -1.04
CA ALA A 89 -15.36 -3.78 0.32
C ALA A 89 -14.21 -4.46 1.09
N THR A 90 -13.58 -3.69 1.96
CA THR A 90 -12.41 -4.09 2.76
C THR A 90 -12.78 -4.17 4.23
N LYS A 91 -12.03 -4.98 4.99
CA LYS A 91 -12.16 -5.10 6.44
C LYS A 91 -10.85 -4.72 7.12
N ALA A 92 -10.94 -3.91 8.17
CA ALA A 92 -9.80 -3.45 8.94
C ALA A 92 -8.94 -4.62 9.43
N GLY A 93 -7.63 -4.52 9.22
CA GLY A 93 -6.67 -5.55 9.51
C GLY A 93 -6.68 -6.73 8.53
N SER A 94 -7.44 -6.72 7.45
CA SER A 94 -7.23 -7.66 6.33
C SER A 94 -6.10 -7.15 5.44
N PHE A 95 -5.57 -7.99 4.56
CA PHE A 95 -4.62 -7.56 3.55
C PHE A 95 -4.79 -8.29 2.22
N ARG A 96 -4.22 -7.72 1.16
CA ARG A 96 -4.11 -8.34 -0.17
C ARG A 96 -2.66 -8.34 -0.59
N VAL A 97 -2.20 -9.42 -1.20
CA VAL A 97 -0.92 -9.47 -1.92
C VAL A 97 -1.22 -9.45 -3.41
N TYR A 98 -0.45 -8.68 -4.18
CA TYR A 98 -0.56 -8.67 -5.63
C TYR A 98 0.81 -8.43 -6.27
N ARG A 99 1.04 -9.07 -7.42
CA ARG A 99 2.31 -9.02 -8.18
C ARG A 99 2.71 -7.64 -8.68
N GLY A 100 1.80 -6.66 -8.63
CA GLY A 100 2.00 -5.36 -9.26
C GLY A 100 1.84 -5.48 -10.77
N ILE A 101 1.21 -4.48 -11.38
CA ILE A 101 1.23 -4.28 -12.83
C ILE A 101 1.31 -2.76 -13.04
N GLN A 102 1.79 -2.33 -14.20
CA GLN A 102 1.68 -0.92 -14.56
C GLN A 102 0.19 -0.57 -14.69
N GLU A 103 -0.28 0.33 -13.84
CA GLU A 103 -1.66 0.82 -13.83
C GLU A 103 -1.65 2.33 -13.93
N HIS A 104 -2.23 2.86 -15.02
CA HIS A 104 -2.62 4.27 -15.13
C HIS A 104 -4.15 4.32 -14.94
N HIS A 105 -4.61 4.89 -13.82
CA HIS A 105 -6.03 4.86 -13.48
C HIS A 105 -6.51 6.11 -12.75
N GLU A 106 -7.80 6.39 -12.88
CA GLU A 106 -8.58 7.24 -11.98
C GLU A 106 -9.14 6.40 -10.84
N VAL A 107 -9.43 7.04 -9.70
CA VAL A 107 -10.05 6.38 -8.54
C VAL A 107 -11.36 7.05 -8.19
N GLU A 108 -12.37 6.25 -7.85
CA GLU A 108 -13.63 6.73 -7.26
C GLU A 108 -14.02 5.85 -6.07
N ASN A 109 -14.01 6.44 -4.87
CA ASN A 109 -14.61 5.81 -3.69
C ASN A 109 -16.12 6.11 -3.70
N LYS A 110 -16.96 5.11 -4.00
CA LYS A 110 -18.43 5.29 -4.09
C LYS A 110 -19.14 5.17 -2.74
N SER A 111 -18.40 4.93 -1.66
CA SER A 111 -18.93 4.64 -0.34
C SER A 111 -19.01 5.88 0.53
N ASP A 112 -19.92 5.85 1.51
CA ASP A 112 -19.95 6.79 2.64
C ASP A 112 -18.80 6.57 3.64
N LEU A 113 -18.05 5.47 3.52
CA LEU A 113 -16.88 5.18 4.33
C LEU A 113 -15.59 5.61 3.63
N ALA A 114 -14.65 6.14 4.40
CA ALA A 114 -13.28 6.34 3.93
C ALA A 114 -12.57 4.99 3.71
N SER A 115 -11.64 4.94 2.76
CA SER A 115 -10.76 3.80 2.53
C SER A 115 -9.32 4.16 2.90
N ASP A 116 -8.83 3.61 4.01
CA ASP A 116 -7.45 3.77 4.46
C ASP A 116 -6.70 2.45 4.35
N PHE A 117 -5.55 2.47 3.69
CA PHE A 117 -4.67 1.31 3.62
C PHE A 117 -3.21 1.70 3.47
N LEU A 118 -2.31 0.77 3.81
CA LEU A 118 -0.90 0.87 3.47
C LEU A 118 -0.66 0.07 2.20
N ARG A 119 -0.03 0.71 1.21
CA ARG A 119 0.62 0.05 0.09
C ARG A 119 2.08 -0.15 0.46
N VAL A 120 2.46 -1.40 0.71
CA VAL A 120 3.83 -1.82 1.00
C VAL A 120 4.40 -2.42 -0.29
N GLU A 121 5.19 -1.63 -1.00
CA GLU A 121 5.87 -2.05 -2.22
C GLU A 121 7.13 -2.82 -1.85
N PHE A 122 7.35 -3.96 -2.50
CA PHE A 122 8.56 -4.77 -2.36
C PHE A 122 9.56 -4.32 -3.42
N LYS A 123 10.72 -3.82 -2.99
CA LYS A 123 11.79 -3.33 -3.88
C LYS A 123 12.73 -4.45 -4.36
N THR A 124 12.38 -5.71 -4.06
CA THR A 124 13.10 -6.90 -4.50
C THR A 124 12.38 -7.56 -5.67
N ASP A 125 13.15 -8.08 -6.62
CA ASP A 125 12.60 -8.81 -7.76
C ASP A 125 11.80 -10.03 -7.27
N PRO A 126 10.58 -10.26 -7.78
CA PRO A 126 9.80 -11.44 -7.47
C PRO A 126 10.54 -12.74 -7.79
N VAL A 127 10.59 -13.68 -6.84
CA VAL A 127 11.09 -15.04 -7.11
C VAL A 127 10.14 -15.78 -8.05
N ASP A 128 8.83 -15.68 -7.79
CA ASP A 128 7.76 -16.10 -8.69
C ASP A 128 6.56 -15.14 -8.56
N GLU A 129 6.32 -14.32 -9.58
CA GLU A 129 5.19 -13.38 -9.60
C GLU A 129 3.82 -14.06 -9.46
N LYS A 130 3.71 -15.34 -9.83
CA LYS A 130 2.45 -16.09 -9.75
C LYS A 130 2.06 -16.41 -8.31
N THR A 131 3.04 -16.44 -7.39
CA THR A 131 2.78 -16.72 -5.96
C THR A 131 2.46 -15.45 -5.17
N LEU A 132 2.78 -14.26 -5.68
CA LEU A 132 2.44 -12.96 -5.08
C LEU A 132 1.00 -12.53 -5.35
N ARG A 133 0.03 -13.34 -4.92
CA ARG A 133 -1.40 -13.05 -5.10
C ARG A 133 -2.24 -13.64 -3.97
N GLY A 134 -3.25 -12.90 -3.52
CA GLY A 134 -4.24 -13.43 -2.59
C GLY A 134 -4.92 -12.35 -1.76
N LYS A 135 -6.05 -12.70 -1.14
CA LYS A 135 -6.76 -11.88 -0.16
C LYS A 135 -6.81 -12.64 1.14
N PHE A 136 -6.42 -11.99 2.23
CA PHE A 136 -6.26 -12.60 3.55
C PHE A 136 -7.06 -11.78 4.55
N PHE A 137 -8.12 -12.40 5.08
CA PHE A 137 -9.04 -11.71 5.97
C PHE A 137 -8.52 -11.72 7.40
N ARG A 138 -8.92 -10.72 8.18
CA ARG A 138 -8.75 -10.75 9.63
C ARG A 138 -9.53 -11.93 10.20
N GLU A 139 -8.83 -12.82 10.86
CA GLU A 139 -9.42 -13.95 11.58
C GLU A 139 -9.70 -13.57 13.04
N GLU A 140 -10.67 -14.25 13.63
CA GLU A 140 -10.87 -14.23 15.08
C GLU A 140 -9.72 -14.95 15.78
N TYR A 141 -9.41 -14.52 17.00
CA TYR A 141 -8.38 -15.11 17.85
C TYR A 141 -8.83 -15.07 19.31
N PRO A 142 -8.30 -15.97 20.17
CA PRO A 142 -8.74 -16.07 21.55
C PRO A 142 -8.57 -14.76 22.33
N ALA A 143 -9.62 -14.34 23.02
CA ALA A 143 -9.56 -13.15 23.87
C ALA A 143 -8.61 -13.38 25.06
N GLY A 144 -7.78 -12.39 25.38
CA GLY A 144 -6.89 -12.43 26.54
C GLY A 144 -5.63 -13.29 26.35
N GLU A 145 -5.41 -13.89 25.18
CA GLU A 145 -4.21 -14.67 24.86
C GLU A 145 -3.41 -14.04 23.72
N ASN A 146 -2.10 -14.34 23.71
CA ASN A 146 -1.30 -14.01 22.55
C ASN A 146 -1.69 -14.94 21.40
N PHE A 147 -1.64 -14.44 20.19
CA PHE A 147 -1.90 -15.22 19.00
C PHE A 147 -0.88 -14.89 17.92
N GLN A 148 -0.42 -15.92 17.21
CA GLN A 148 0.49 -15.80 16.09
C GLN A 148 0.09 -16.77 14.98
N LYS A 149 0.00 -16.27 13.75
CA LYS A 149 -0.31 -17.09 12.58
C LYS A 149 0.39 -16.56 11.34
N VAL A 150 1.09 -17.45 10.62
CA VAL A 150 1.52 -17.16 9.24
C VAL A 150 0.28 -17.15 8.37
N GLN A 151 -0.11 -15.98 7.86
CA GLN A 151 -1.29 -15.82 7.01
C GLN A 151 -0.93 -15.89 5.52
N PHE A 152 0.32 -15.57 5.17
CA PHE A 152 0.85 -15.74 3.82
C PHE A 152 2.33 -16.10 3.91
N GLU A 153 2.76 -17.03 3.07
CA GLU A 153 4.16 -17.35 2.87
C GLU A 153 4.36 -17.86 1.46
N ASN A 154 5.42 -17.38 0.83
CA ASN A 154 5.96 -17.94 -0.41
C ASN A 154 7.49 -17.99 -0.31
N GLU A 155 8.16 -18.19 -1.43
CA GLU A 155 9.60 -18.33 -1.53
C GLU A 155 10.37 -17.05 -1.15
N GLN A 156 9.70 -15.89 -1.17
CA GLN A 156 10.32 -14.58 -1.00
C GLN A 156 9.92 -13.87 0.30
N ILE A 157 8.62 -13.91 0.65
CA ILE A 157 8.07 -13.16 1.79
C ILE A 157 7.18 -14.04 2.67
N ARG A 158 7.12 -13.65 3.95
CA ARG A 158 6.21 -14.22 4.94
C ARG A 158 5.48 -13.07 5.64
N ILE A 159 4.15 -13.16 5.71
CA ILE A 159 3.31 -12.23 6.46
C ILE A 159 2.69 -12.98 7.63
N THR A 160 3.05 -12.55 8.83
CA THR A 160 2.61 -13.16 10.09
C THR A 160 1.71 -12.18 10.83
N ARG A 161 0.51 -12.63 11.20
CA ARG A 161 -0.34 -11.94 12.17
C ARG A 161 0.21 -12.17 13.56
N LEU A 162 0.39 -11.08 14.29
CA LEU A 162 0.80 -11.07 15.70
C LEU A 162 -0.26 -10.34 16.51
N VAL A 163 -0.71 -10.95 17.60
CA VAL A 163 -1.61 -10.37 18.58
C VAL A 163 -0.98 -10.54 19.94
N CYS A 164 -0.74 -9.43 20.62
CA CYS A 164 -0.30 -9.42 22.00
C CYS A 164 -1.50 -9.06 22.88
N ALA A 165 -1.89 -9.93 23.80
CA ALA A 165 -2.97 -9.61 24.72
C ALA A 165 -2.55 -8.49 25.69
N PRO A 166 -3.51 -7.70 26.22
CA PRO A 166 -3.22 -6.67 27.21
C PRO A 166 -2.41 -7.22 28.39
N GLY A 167 -1.34 -6.52 28.76
CA GLY A 167 -0.44 -6.91 29.86
C GLY A 167 0.51 -8.08 29.56
N LYS A 168 0.38 -8.74 28.41
CA LYS A 168 1.31 -9.80 27.97
C LYS A 168 2.46 -9.22 27.14
N LYS A 169 3.43 -10.10 26.84
CA LYS A 169 4.53 -9.83 25.91
C LYS A 169 4.53 -10.92 24.85
N LEU A 170 4.87 -10.55 23.62
CA LEU A 170 5.02 -11.48 22.50
C LEU A 170 6.40 -11.25 21.89
N ASP A 171 7.19 -12.30 21.80
CA ASP A 171 8.48 -12.23 21.12
C ASP A 171 8.24 -12.27 19.61
N VAL A 172 8.82 -11.31 18.90
CA VAL A 172 8.81 -11.27 17.44
C VAL A 172 10.11 -11.88 16.96
N ASP A 173 10.02 -13.06 16.34
CA ASP A 173 11.19 -13.75 15.83
C ASP A 173 11.85 -12.96 14.70
N THR A 174 13.05 -12.44 14.96
CA THR A 174 13.93 -11.80 13.97
C THR A 174 15.16 -12.65 13.66
N SER A 175 15.22 -13.89 14.14
CA SER A 175 16.42 -14.74 14.12
C SER A 175 16.79 -15.26 12.72
N SER A 176 15.88 -15.18 11.75
CA SER A 176 16.14 -15.64 10.37
C SER A 176 17.20 -14.83 9.62
N GLY A 177 17.68 -13.71 10.18
CA GLY A 177 18.62 -12.80 9.52
C GLY A 177 18.03 -12.06 8.31
N LYS A 178 16.73 -12.28 8.02
CA LYS A 178 16.01 -11.62 6.95
C LYS A 178 15.48 -10.26 7.42
N PRO A 179 15.44 -9.24 6.53
CA PRO A 179 14.83 -7.96 6.84
C PRO A 179 13.34 -8.15 7.17
N ALA A 180 12.86 -7.43 8.19
CA ALA A 180 11.46 -7.49 8.63
C ALA A 180 10.86 -6.10 8.75
N LEU A 181 9.61 -5.96 8.30
CA LEU A 181 8.78 -4.78 8.51
C LEU A 181 7.70 -5.12 9.55
N VAL A 182 7.65 -4.36 10.64
CA VAL A 182 6.59 -4.47 11.66
C VAL A 182 5.60 -3.33 11.47
N ILE A 183 4.33 -3.67 11.22
CA ILE A 183 3.23 -2.72 11.08
C ILE A 183 2.32 -2.84 12.31
N ALA A 184 2.23 -1.78 13.10
CA ALA A 184 1.30 -1.71 14.22
C ALA A 184 -0.09 -1.32 13.72
N LEU A 185 -1.09 -2.17 13.99
CA LEU A 185 -2.51 -1.90 13.71
C LEU A 185 -3.29 -1.45 14.95
N SER A 186 -2.63 -1.43 16.11
CA SER A 186 -3.09 -0.85 17.36
C SER A 186 -1.89 -0.25 18.07
N SER A 187 -2.11 0.71 18.98
CA SER A 187 -1.03 1.25 19.80
C SER A 187 -0.25 0.14 20.49
N ALA A 188 1.08 0.19 20.40
CA ALA A 188 1.94 -0.85 20.93
C ALA A 188 3.27 -0.27 21.44
N GLN A 189 3.96 -1.05 22.27
CA GLN A 189 5.35 -0.77 22.65
C GLN A 189 6.23 -1.92 22.18
N LEU A 190 7.20 -1.60 21.33
CA LEU A 190 8.19 -2.57 20.87
C LEU A 190 9.47 -2.39 21.68
N LYS A 191 10.03 -3.48 22.20
CA LYS A 191 11.37 -3.51 22.78
C LYS A 191 12.29 -4.26 21.83
N VAL A 192 13.18 -3.54 21.16
CA VAL A 192 14.13 -4.11 20.21
C VAL A 192 15.45 -4.38 20.93
N GLY A 193 15.90 -5.64 20.94
CA GLY A 193 17.22 -6.03 21.42
C GLY A 193 18.30 -5.47 20.50
N GLN A 194 19.35 -4.87 21.04
CA GLN A 194 20.50 -4.36 20.29
C GLN A 194 21.66 -5.33 20.38
N SER A 195 22.46 -5.42 19.31
CA SER A 195 23.63 -6.30 19.22
C SER A 195 24.69 -6.06 20.30
N LYS A 196 24.68 -4.90 20.96
CA LYS A 196 25.61 -4.54 22.05
C LYS A 196 25.03 -4.68 23.47
N GLY A 197 24.03 -5.54 23.67
CA GLY A 197 23.45 -5.81 25.00
C GLY A 197 22.47 -4.75 25.53
N GLY A 198 22.16 -3.73 24.72
CA GLY A 198 21.16 -2.71 25.01
C GLY A 198 19.77 -3.10 24.50
N SER A 199 18.73 -2.37 24.91
CA SER A 199 17.40 -2.48 24.31
C SER A 199 16.80 -1.11 24.06
N LYS A 200 16.28 -0.89 22.85
CA LYS A 200 15.56 0.33 22.50
C LYS A 200 14.06 0.09 22.66
N LYS A 201 13.39 0.95 23.43
CA LYS A 201 11.92 1.00 23.46
C LYS A 201 11.44 1.94 22.35
N VAL A 202 10.49 1.48 21.56
CA VAL A 202 9.82 2.24 20.52
C VAL A 202 8.34 2.24 20.83
N LYS A 203 7.77 3.43 21.03
CA LYS A 203 6.31 3.60 21.06
C LYS A 203 5.82 3.58 19.62
N LEU A 204 4.83 2.73 19.34
CA LEU A 204 4.17 2.63 18.05
C LEU A 204 2.78 3.22 18.25
N ASP A 205 2.65 4.51 17.98
CA ASP A 205 1.38 5.22 17.98
C ASP A 205 0.73 5.09 16.60
N LEU A 206 -0.60 5.04 16.56
CA LEU A 206 -1.35 5.08 15.31
C LEU A 206 -1.31 6.53 14.81
N GLY A 207 -0.49 6.78 13.79
CA GLY A 207 -0.32 8.09 13.17
C GLY A 207 -1.51 8.53 12.32
#